data_AF-A0AAE2BP35-F1
#
_entry.id   AF-A0AAE2BP35-F1
#
_cell.length_a   1.000
_cell.length_b   1.000
_cell.length_c   1.000
_cell.angle_alpha   90.00
_cell.angle_beta   90.00
_cell.angle_gamma   90.00
#
_symmetry.space_group_name_H-M   'P 1'
#
loop_
_entity.id
_entity.type
_entity.pdbx_description
1 polymer ?
#
loop_
_entity_poly.entity_id
_entity_poly.type
_entity_poly.pdbx_seq_one_letter_code
_entity_poly.pdbx_strand_id
1 'polypeptide(L)'
;MTRISPEFGDEGEGVWSVSSDVSFQSNQFPKYRLGPDNQILEEVKEDNKGPPLKEVVAEEINQLSEQHKRLSVRDLASKFDKNLAAAAKLSEEAKLREVASLEGHVLLKKLRDALECLKGRLAGQNKEDVEKAISMVEALAVKLTQKEGELIQEKFEVKKLVNFLKQASEDAKKLVNQEKSFACAEIESARAVVQRIGEALEEQERNQCSGKQQELEELFEEVQEARRIKLKHQPTKVVDMEHELRELRLQIREKCTISVNLQNEVLLAGPDDDALL
;
A
#
# COMPACT_ATOMS: atom_id res chain seq x y z
N MET A 1 -48.05 12.77 -2.63
CA MET A 1 -47.23 13.83 -2.04
C MET A 1 -46.46 13.18 -0.90
N THR A 2 -45.13 13.13 -0.83
CA THR A 2 -44.14 14.20 -1.04
C THR A 2 -42.81 13.55 -1.48
N ARG A 3 -42.15 14.09 -2.51
CA ARG A 3 -40.80 13.69 -2.94
C ARG A 3 -39.79 14.54 -2.17
N ILE A 4 -38.76 13.92 -1.60
CA ILE A 4 -37.59 14.61 -1.05
C ILE A 4 -36.39 14.15 -1.89
N SER A 5 -35.87 15.06 -2.70
CA SER A 5 -34.64 14.91 -3.46
C SER A 5 -33.44 15.22 -2.56
N PRO A 6 -32.29 14.52 -2.68
CA PRO A 6 -31.04 15.02 -2.16
C PRO A 6 -30.45 16.03 -3.16
N GLU A 7 -30.34 17.30 -2.74
CA GLU A 7 -29.47 18.29 -3.39
C GLU A 7 -28.01 17.84 -3.26
N PHE A 8 -27.35 17.60 -4.38
CA PHE A 8 -25.90 17.55 -4.43
C PHE A 8 -25.40 18.99 -4.50
N GLY A 9 -24.80 19.46 -3.41
CA GLY A 9 -24.04 20.70 -3.36
C GLY A 9 -22.81 20.62 -4.26
N ASP A 10 -22.61 21.68 -5.02
CA ASP A 10 -21.44 21.99 -5.83
C ASP A 10 -20.27 22.37 -4.90
N GLU A 11 -19.38 21.43 -4.59
CA GLU A 11 -18.05 21.74 -4.04
C GLU A 11 -17.00 20.74 -4.57
N GLY A 12 -16.22 21.20 -5.56
CA GLY A 12 -14.85 20.80 -5.88
C GLY A 12 -14.48 19.31 -5.80
N GLU A 13 -14.42 18.64 -6.95
CA GLU A 13 -13.70 17.38 -7.15
C GLU A 13 -12.24 17.51 -6.67
N GLY A 14 -11.99 17.14 -5.41
CA GLY A 14 -10.68 16.77 -4.92
C GLY A 14 -10.32 15.42 -5.52
N VAL A 15 -9.62 15.44 -6.65
CA VAL A 15 -9.01 14.26 -7.26
C VAL A 15 -8.18 13.54 -6.20
N TRP A 16 -8.49 12.27 -5.94
CA TRP A 16 -7.68 11.42 -5.09
C TRP A 16 -6.32 11.25 -5.77
N SER A 17 -5.30 11.92 -5.25
CA SER A 17 -3.93 11.78 -5.74
C SER A 17 -3.48 10.34 -5.57
N VAL A 18 -3.30 9.65 -6.69
CA VAL A 18 -2.66 8.34 -6.79
C VAL A 18 -1.24 8.44 -6.22
N SER A 19 -0.73 7.35 -5.65
CA SER A 19 0.64 7.23 -5.11
C SER A 19 1.66 7.95 -5.99
N SER A 20 2.52 8.74 -5.35
CA SER A 20 3.61 9.53 -5.97
C SER A 20 4.57 8.74 -6.87
N ASP A 21 4.51 7.42 -6.81
CA ASP A 21 5.40 6.50 -7.52
C ASP A 21 4.91 6.18 -8.95
N VAL A 22 3.74 6.69 -9.36
CA VAL A 22 3.21 6.51 -10.72
C VAL A 22 2.82 7.86 -11.32
N SER A 23 3.71 8.39 -12.16
CA SER A 23 3.46 9.58 -12.97
C SER A 23 2.85 9.17 -14.31
N PHE A 24 1.55 9.38 -14.47
CA PHE A 24 0.92 9.35 -15.79
C PHE A 24 1.08 10.72 -16.44
N GLN A 25 1.56 10.75 -17.69
CA GLN A 25 1.79 12.00 -18.44
C GLN A 25 0.49 12.77 -18.70
N SER A 26 -0.66 12.10 -18.65
CA SER A 26 -1.99 12.68 -18.75
C SER A 26 -2.98 11.81 -17.98
N ASN A 27 -3.89 12.45 -17.24
CA ASN A 27 -5.05 11.78 -16.62
C ASN A 27 -6.20 11.57 -17.63
N GLN A 28 -5.93 11.71 -18.93
CA GLN A 28 -6.92 11.58 -20.00
C GLN A 28 -6.49 10.50 -20.99
N PHE A 29 -7.45 9.71 -21.46
CA PHE A 29 -7.21 8.74 -22.51
C PHE A 29 -6.77 9.42 -23.82
N PRO A 30 -5.84 8.80 -24.58
CA PRO A 30 -5.42 9.34 -25.88
C PRO A 30 -6.61 9.59 -26.79
N LYS A 31 -6.72 10.80 -27.34
CA LYS A 31 -7.78 11.14 -28.28
C LYS A 31 -7.36 10.70 -29.68
N TYR A 32 -7.90 9.59 -30.14
CA TYR A 32 -7.73 9.11 -31.52
C TYR A 32 -9.02 9.33 -32.33
N ARG A 33 -8.89 9.54 -33.65
CA ARG A 33 -10.01 9.48 -34.59
C ARG A 33 -10.00 8.14 -35.32
N LEU A 34 -11.14 7.43 -35.27
CA LEU A 34 -11.36 6.18 -36.02
C LEU A 34 -11.95 6.51 -37.40
N GLY A 35 -11.40 5.90 -38.45
CA GLY A 35 -11.96 5.90 -39.80
C GLY A 35 -13.00 4.80 -40.02
N PRO A 36 -13.60 4.74 -41.22
CA PRO A 36 -14.39 3.58 -41.65
C PRO A 36 -13.53 2.32 -41.52
N ASP A 37 -14.11 1.24 -41.00
CA ASP A 37 -13.44 -0.02 -40.59
C ASP A 37 -12.59 0.04 -39.30
N ASN A 38 -12.86 0.99 -38.40
CA ASN A 38 -12.20 1.12 -37.09
C ASN A 38 -10.67 1.28 -37.16
N GLN A 39 -10.13 1.78 -38.27
CA GLN A 39 -8.70 2.07 -38.39
C GLN A 39 -8.38 3.43 -37.73
N ILE A 40 -7.41 3.45 -36.83
CA ILE A 40 -6.91 4.67 -36.18
C ILE A 40 -6.16 5.50 -37.24
N LEU A 41 -6.69 6.67 -37.61
CA LEU A 41 -6.18 7.49 -38.73
C LEU A 41 -5.13 8.53 -38.31
N GLU A 42 -5.17 8.98 -37.05
CA GLU A 42 -4.34 10.09 -36.59
C GLU A 42 -3.94 9.87 -35.13
N GLU A 43 -2.73 9.36 -34.92
CA GLU A 43 -2.02 9.53 -33.65
C GLU A 43 -1.47 10.97 -33.64
N VAL A 44 -2.06 11.83 -32.83
CA VAL A 44 -1.45 13.14 -32.51
C VAL A 44 -0.08 12.83 -31.91
N LYS A 45 0.99 13.18 -32.63
CA LYS A 45 2.36 13.09 -32.10
C LYS A 45 2.47 14.08 -30.95
N GLU A 46 2.12 13.64 -29.75
CA GLU A 46 2.56 14.30 -28.53
C GLU A 46 4.09 14.23 -28.53
N ASP A 47 4.72 15.40 -28.48
CA ASP A 47 6.15 15.54 -28.31
C ASP A 47 6.53 14.85 -27.00
N ASN A 48 6.95 13.60 -27.11
CA ASN A 48 7.53 12.79 -26.05
C ASN A 48 8.82 13.46 -25.55
N LYS A 49 8.68 14.44 -24.66
CA LYS A 49 9.77 14.99 -23.85
C LYS A 49 9.58 14.59 -22.40
N GLY A 50 9.49 13.30 -22.14
CA GLY A 50 9.91 12.76 -20.85
C GLY A 50 11.44 12.85 -20.75
N PRO A 51 12.01 12.97 -19.53
CA PRO A 51 13.45 12.91 -19.37
C PRO A 51 13.99 11.61 -20.00
N PRO A 52 15.09 11.67 -20.76
CA PRO A 52 15.65 10.50 -21.43
C PRO A 52 15.92 9.39 -20.41
N LEU A 53 15.68 8.14 -20.80
CA LEU A 53 15.85 6.96 -19.94
C LEU A 53 17.21 6.92 -19.21
N LYS A 54 18.26 7.43 -19.89
CA LYS A 54 19.61 7.53 -19.35
C LYS A 54 19.71 8.49 -18.15
N GLU A 55 18.92 9.56 -18.14
CA GLU A 55 18.85 10.55 -17.06
C GLU A 55 18.09 9.96 -15.86
N VAL A 56 16.94 9.32 -16.09
CA VAL A 56 16.19 8.63 -15.03
C VAL A 56 17.03 7.55 -14.35
N VAL A 57 17.73 6.73 -15.14
CA VAL A 57 18.64 5.70 -14.60
C VAL A 57 19.79 6.32 -13.81
N ALA A 58 20.33 7.46 -14.25
CA ALA A 58 21.39 8.14 -13.53
C ALA A 58 20.89 8.74 -12.20
N GLU A 59 19.69 9.32 -12.19
CA GLU A 59 19.05 9.82 -10.97
C GLU A 59 18.75 8.70 -9.98
N GLU A 60 18.25 7.56 -10.45
CA GLU A 60 17.95 6.40 -9.62
C GLU A 60 19.23 5.74 -9.06
N ILE A 61 20.30 5.64 -9.86
CA ILE A 61 21.62 5.21 -9.38
C ILE A 61 22.15 6.16 -8.31
N ASN A 62 22.00 7.47 -8.50
CA ASN A 62 22.43 8.45 -7.51
C ASN A 62 21.63 8.32 -6.21
N GLN A 63 20.30 8.19 -6.29
CA GLN A 63 19.43 7.97 -5.12
C GLN A 63 19.78 6.67 -4.39
N LEU A 64 19.99 5.56 -5.10
CA LEU A 64 20.41 4.29 -4.50
C LEU A 64 21.81 4.39 -3.86
N SER A 65 22.74 5.12 -4.50
CA SER A 65 24.07 5.38 -3.92
C SER A 65 23.99 6.22 -2.64
N GLU A 66 23.08 7.21 -2.60
CA GLU A 66 22.84 8.03 -1.43
C GLU A 66 22.20 7.22 -0.31
N GLN A 67 21.23 6.36 -0.63
CA GLN A 67 20.65 5.42 0.33
C GLN A 67 21.70 4.47 0.90
N HIS A 68 22.64 3.99 0.09
CA HIS A 68 23.74 3.12 0.55
C HIS A 68 24.78 3.88 1.41
N LYS A 69 24.93 5.20 1.20
CA LYS A 69 25.76 6.06 2.06
C LYS A 69 25.08 6.40 3.39
N ARG A 70 23.74 6.43 3.44
CA ARG A 70 22.99 6.57 4.69
C ARG A 70 23.22 5.31 5.50
N LEU A 71 23.84 5.46 6.67
CA LEU A 71 24.08 4.35 7.59
C LEU A 71 22.74 3.66 7.88
N SER A 72 22.71 2.33 7.75
CA SER A 72 21.55 1.55 8.15
C SER A 72 21.22 1.85 9.61
N VAL A 73 19.94 1.82 10.00
CA VAL A 73 19.52 1.95 11.41
C VAL A 73 20.29 0.96 12.30
N ARG A 74 20.59 -0.24 11.76
CA ARG A 74 21.43 -1.24 12.43
C ARG A 74 22.87 -0.75 12.65
N ASP A 75 23.47 -0.13 11.63
CA ASP A 75 24.83 0.41 11.71
C ASP A 75 24.90 1.60 12.65
N LEU A 76 23.86 2.44 12.65
CA LEU A 76 23.73 3.58 13.55
C LEU A 76 23.64 3.13 15.01
N ALA A 77 22.79 2.14 15.31
CA ALA A 77 22.69 1.53 16.63
C ALA A 77 24.03 0.92 17.09
N SER A 78 24.68 0.15 16.23
CA SER A 78 25.99 -0.44 16.54
C SER A 78 27.07 0.62 16.82
N LYS A 79 27.06 1.74 16.08
CA LYS A 79 27.96 2.87 16.34
C LYS A 79 27.65 3.56 17.66
N PHE A 80 26.38 3.75 18.00
CA PHE A 80 25.96 4.29 19.30
C PHE A 80 26.43 3.42 20.47
N ASP A 81 26.23 2.11 20.40
CA ASP A 81 26.67 1.17 21.45
C ASP A 81 28.19 1.18 21.60
N LYS A 82 28.94 1.19 20.48
CA LYS A 82 30.40 1.29 20.48
C LYS A 82 30.87 2.60 21.12
N ASN A 83 30.23 3.72 20.80
CA ASN A 83 30.57 5.03 21.35
C ASN A 83 30.24 5.12 22.85
N LEU A 84 29.09 4.56 23.28
CA LEU A 84 28.72 4.48 24.68
C LEU A 84 29.72 3.63 25.48
N ALA A 85 30.14 2.49 24.92
CA ALA A 85 31.15 1.63 25.52
C ALA A 85 32.54 2.31 25.57
N ALA A 86 32.91 3.06 24.53
CA ALA A 86 34.14 3.84 24.52
C ALA A 86 34.12 4.95 25.60
N ALA A 87 33.00 5.66 25.75
CA ALA A 87 32.83 6.66 26.81
C ALA A 87 32.93 6.03 28.22
N ALA A 88 32.39 4.84 28.42
CA ALA A 88 32.55 4.11 29.67
C ALA A 88 34.02 3.75 29.96
N LYS A 89 34.79 3.32 28.96
CA LYS A 89 36.23 3.03 29.11
C LYS A 89 37.05 4.27 29.46
N LEU A 90 36.77 5.41 28.82
CA LEU A 90 37.42 6.68 29.14
C LEU A 90 37.14 7.12 30.58
N SER A 91 35.92 6.88 31.08
CA SER A 91 35.56 7.12 32.48
C SER A 91 36.36 6.26 33.46
N GLU A 92 36.62 4.99 33.15
CA GLU A 92 37.47 4.12 33.99
C GLU A 92 38.95 4.52 33.93
N GLU A 93 39.47 4.90 32.75
CA GLU A 93 40.83 5.42 32.62
C GLU A 93 41.03 6.71 33.44
N ALA A 94 40.03 7.59 33.46
CA ALA A 94 40.05 8.80 34.30
C ALA A 94 40.17 8.49 35.80
N LYS A 95 39.50 7.42 36.29
CA LYS A 95 39.65 6.96 37.68
C LYS A 95 41.03 6.42 37.98
N LEU A 96 41.66 5.72 37.03
CA LEU A 96 43.03 5.21 37.20
C LEU A 96 44.05 6.36 37.30
N ARG A 97 43.85 7.43 36.51
CA ARG A 97 44.71 8.64 36.59
C ARG A 97 44.57 9.38 37.90
N GLU A 98 43.37 9.41 38.50
CA GLU A 98 43.11 9.99 39.82
C GLU A 98 43.91 9.27 40.92
N VAL A 99 43.92 7.93 40.90
CA VAL A 99 44.70 7.12 41.86
C VAL A 99 46.21 7.39 41.70
N ALA A 100 46.70 7.47 40.46
CA ALA A 100 48.11 7.80 40.19
C ALA A 100 48.48 9.23 40.62
N SER A 101 47.56 10.20 40.55
CA SER A 101 47.78 11.57 41.03
C SER A 101 47.98 11.63 42.54
N LEU A 102 47.16 10.89 43.30
CA LEU A 102 47.26 10.81 44.76
C LEU A 102 48.60 10.23 45.21
N GLU A 103 49.11 9.21 44.51
CA GLU A 103 50.43 8.64 44.77
C GLU A 103 51.57 9.65 44.46
N GLY A 104 51.39 10.48 43.43
CA GLY A 104 52.30 11.57 43.09
C GLY A 104 52.49 12.59 44.21
N HIS A 105 51.41 13.01 44.89
CA HIS A 105 51.48 13.94 46.03
C HIS A 105 52.24 13.34 47.21
N VAL A 106 52.02 12.05 47.51
CA VAL A 106 52.73 11.34 48.58
C VAL A 106 54.22 11.26 48.27
N LEU A 107 54.60 10.98 47.01
CA LEU A 107 55.98 10.90 46.58
C LEU A 107 56.69 12.27 46.63
N LEU A 108 56.04 13.32 46.12
CA LEU A 108 56.59 14.69 46.16
C LEU A 108 56.77 15.18 47.60
N LYS A 109 55.85 14.84 48.50
CA LYS A 109 55.99 15.14 49.93
C LYS A 109 57.21 14.43 50.55
N LYS A 110 57.34 13.12 50.34
CA LYS A 110 58.49 12.35 50.85
C LYS A 110 59.83 12.87 50.29
N LEU A 111 59.85 13.25 49.02
CA LEU A 111 61.03 13.83 48.37
C LEU A 111 61.39 15.19 48.99
N ARG A 112 60.41 16.07 49.22
CA ARG A 112 60.61 17.34 49.91
C ARG A 112 61.16 17.14 51.32
N ASP A 113 60.56 16.24 52.10
CA ASP A 113 60.98 15.94 53.48
C ASP A 113 62.43 15.41 53.52
N ALA A 114 62.81 14.56 52.56
CA ALA A 114 64.18 14.06 52.43
C ALA A 114 65.18 15.15 52.04
N LEU A 115 64.81 16.05 51.12
CA LEU A 115 65.64 17.20 50.73
C LEU A 115 65.80 18.20 51.87
N GLU A 116 64.77 18.44 52.69
CA GLU A 116 64.83 19.29 53.87
C GLU A 116 65.78 18.71 54.93
N CYS A 117 65.72 17.39 55.15
CA CYS A 117 66.66 16.68 56.02
C CYS A 117 68.12 16.81 55.52
N LEU A 118 68.32 16.70 54.20
CA LEU A 118 69.64 16.85 53.58
C LEU A 118 70.17 18.29 53.68
N LYS A 119 69.30 19.29 53.45
CA LYS A 119 69.61 20.72 53.58
C LYS A 119 70.16 21.06 54.97
N GLY A 120 69.57 20.50 56.02
CA GLY A 120 70.02 20.70 57.42
C GLY A 120 71.41 20.12 57.73
N ARG A 121 71.95 19.26 56.85
CA ARG A 121 73.26 18.60 57.00
C ARG A 121 74.35 19.15 56.07
N LEU A 122 74.00 20.05 55.14
CA LEU A 122 74.91 20.60 54.12
C LEU A 122 75.24 22.08 54.38
N ALA A 123 76.35 22.55 53.83
CA ALA A 123 76.81 23.94 53.89
C ALA A 123 77.40 24.39 52.55
N GLY A 124 77.49 25.71 52.34
CA GLY A 124 78.03 26.32 51.13
C GLY A 124 77.18 26.03 49.88
N GLN A 125 77.83 25.90 48.73
CA GLN A 125 77.18 25.70 47.42
C GLN A 125 76.19 24.52 47.41
N ASN A 126 76.54 23.40 48.05
CA ASN A 126 75.70 22.21 48.10
C ASN A 126 74.35 22.47 48.81
N LYS A 127 74.34 23.39 49.79
CA LYS A 127 73.10 23.79 50.48
C LYS A 127 72.19 24.60 49.56
N GLU A 128 72.76 25.52 48.78
CA GLU A 128 72.04 26.34 47.80
C GLU A 128 71.44 25.47 46.69
N ASP A 129 72.18 24.46 46.21
CA ASP A 129 71.68 23.51 45.20
C ASP A 129 70.51 22.67 45.73
N VAL A 130 70.57 22.21 46.99
CA VAL A 130 69.45 21.50 47.63
C VAL A 130 68.25 22.43 47.86
N GLU A 131 68.47 23.70 48.22
CA GLU A 131 67.42 24.69 48.36
C GLU A 131 66.70 24.95 47.03
N LYS A 132 67.45 25.04 45.92
CA LYS A 132 66.89 25.11 44.57
C LYS A 132 66.09 23.86 44.20
N ALA A 133 66.59 22.67 44.56
CA ALA A 133 65.86 21.42 44.35
C ALA A 133 64.54 21.37 45.13
N ILE A 134 64.52 21.86 46.38
CA ILE A 134 63.28 21.99 47.17
C ILE A 134 62.28 22.92 46.47
N SER A 135 62.72 24.10 46.01
CA SER A 135 61.84 25.02 45.27
C SER A 135 61.28 24.39 43.98
N MET A 136 62.06 23.57 43.27
CA MET A 136 61.59 22.84 42.09
C MET A 136 60.53 21.79 42.47
N VAL A 137 60.71 21.05 43.57
CA VAL A 137 59.74 20.07 44.06
C VAL A 137 58.43 20.74 44.51
N GLU A 138 58.51 21.88 45.17
CA GLU A 138 57.34 22.68 45.55
C GLU A 138 56.59 23.20 44.31
N ALA A 139 57.31 23.68 43.30
CA ALA A 139 56.70 24.09 42.02
C ALA A 139 56.04 22.90 41.29
N LEU A 140 56.61 21.70 41.36
CA LEU A 140 55.99 20.49 40.81
C LEU A 140 54.71 20.09 41.58
N ALA A 141 54.71 20.19 42.91
CA ALA A 141 53.53 19.92 43.72
C ALA A 141 52.36 20.87 43.39
N VAL A 142 52.63 22.18 43.23
CA VAL A 142 51.62 23.16 42.81
C VAL A 142 51.05 22.81 41.43
N LYS A 143 51.90 22.46 40.46
CA LYS A 143 51.45 22.04 39.12
C LYS A 143 50.63 20.76 39.15
N LEU A 144 50.96 19.81 40.02
CA LEU A 144 50.20 18.56 40.18
C LEU A 144 48.79 18.85 40.71
N THR A 145 48.67 19.69 41.74
CA THR A 145 47.37 20.11 42.30
C THR A 145 46.50 20.85 41.26
N GLN A 146 47.11 21.73 40.46
CA GLN A 146 46.37 22.44 39.42
C GLN A 146 45.80 21.48 38.36
N LYS A 147 46.64 20.56 37.85
CA LYS A 147 46.21 19.55 36.88
C LYS A 147 45.11 18.64 37.44
N GLU A 148 45.19 18.30 38.72
CA GLU A 148 44.15 17.50 39.38
C GLU A 148 42.82 18.26 39.46
N GLY A 149 42.84 19.58 39.73
CA GLY A 149 41.66 20.42 39.68
C GLY A 149 41.01 20.47 38.29
N GLU A 150 41.81 20.60 37.23
CA GLU A 150 41.35 20.53 35.83
C GLU A 150 40.72 19.16 35.52
N LEU A 151 41.37 18.08 35.96
CA LEU A 151 40.88 16.71 35.73
C LEU A 151 39.56 16.43 36.48
N ILE A 152 39.38 16.98 37.69
CA ILE A 152 38.12 16.88 38.44
C ILE A 152 36.99 17.63 37.70
N GLN A 153 37.27 18.81 37.17
CA GLN A 153 36.29 19.57 36.39
C GLN A 153 35.91 18.82 35.11
N GLU A 154 36.88 18.33 34.34
CA GLU A 154 36.65 17.55 33.12
C GLU A 154 35.81 16.29 33.44
N LYS A 155 36.11 15.59 34.53
CA LYS A 155 35.32 14.43 35.00
C LYS A 155 33.86 14.79 35.26
N PHE A 156 33.59 15.96 35.84
CA PHE A 156 32.23 16.42 36.07
C PHE A 156 31.50 16.69 34.75
N GLU A 157 32.15 17.35 33.80
CA GLU A 157 31.59 17.62 32.47
C GLU A 157 31.35 16.33 31.67
N VAL A 158 32.29 15.39 31.70
CA VAL A 158 32.15 14.06 31.08
C VAL A 158 30.98 13.30 31.71
N LYS A 159 30.85 13.33 33.04
CA LYS A 159 29.71 12.68 33.73
C LYS A 159 28.37 13.29 33.30
N LYS A 160 28.31 14.62 33.17
CA LYS A 160 27.13 15.32 32.66
C LYS A 160 26.81 14.91 31.23
N LEU A 161 27.81 14.83 30.35
CA LEU A 161 27.65 14.41 28.96
C LEU A 161 27.17 12.95 28.84
N VAL A 162 27.70 12.04 29.66
CA VAL A 162 27.25 10.63 29.71
C VAL A 162 25.77 10.55 30.11
N ASN A 163 25.32 11.36 31.06
CA ASN A 163 23.90 11.38 31.45
C ASN A 163 23.01 11.88 30.32
N PHE A 164 23.41 12.93 29.60
CA PHE A 164 22.68 13.39 28.42
C PHE A 164 22.64 12.34 27.32
N LEU A 165 23.76 11.65 27.07
CA LEU A 165 23.83 10.60 26.06
C LEU A 165 22.91 9.42 26.41
N LYS A 166 22.87 9.01 27.68
CA LYS A 166 21.95 7.98 28.18
C LYS A 166 20.49 8.39 27.99
N GLN A 167 20.15 9.62 28.39
CA GLN A 167 18.79 10.13 28.26
C GLN A 167 18.36 10.18 26.78
N ALA A 168 19.19 10.76 25.91
CA ALA A 168 18.91 10.82 24.48
C ALA A 168 18.77 9.43 23.85
N SER A 169 19.58 8.46 24.28
CA SER A 169 19.48 7.07 23.82
C SER A 169 18.16 6.40 24.25
N GLU A 170 17.72 6.61 25.48
CA GLU A 170 16.44 6.07 25.96
C GLU A 170 15.25 6.73 25.27
N ASP A 171 15.29 8.04 25.06
CA ASP A 171 14.23 8.78 24.37
C ASP A 171 14.13 8.37 22.90
N ALA A 172 15.26 8.19 22.21
CA ALA A 172 15.29 7.66 20.85
C ALA A 172 14.69 6.24 20.78
N LYS A 173 15.01 5.37 21.76
CA LYS A 173 14.46 4.01 21.83
C LYS A 173 12.95 4.01 22.03
N LYS A 174 12.43 4.89 22.89
CA LYS A 174 10.98 5.06 23.10
C LYS A 174 10.28 5.51 21.83
N LEU A 175 10.80 6.53 21.16
CA LEU A 175 10.22 7.07 19.92
C LEU A 175 10.15 5.98 18.84
N VAL A 176 11.25 5.23 18.63
CA VAL A 176 11.27 4.13 17.67
C VAL A 176 10.25 3.05 17.99
N ASN A 177 10.07 2.69 19.26
CA ASN A 177 9.09 1.69 19.65
C ASN A 177 7.64 2.17 19.47
N GLN A 178 7.37 3.45 19.77
CA GLN A 178 6.07 4.06 19.52
C GLN A 178 5.74 4.04 18.03
N GLU A 179 6.65 4.52 17.18
CA GLU A 179 6.45 4.55 15.73
C GLU A 179 6.22 3.15 15.15
N LYS A 180 6.99 2.16 15.61
CA LYS A 180 6.76 0.76 15.24
C LYS A 180 5.37 0.28 15.63
N SER A 181 4.88 0.62 16.83
CA SER A 181 3.55 0.23 17.26
C SER A 181 2.44 0.91 16.45
N PHE A 182 2.61 2.18 16.08
CA PHE A 182 1.68 2.90 15.21
C PHE A 182 1.65 2.29 13.81
N ALA A 183 2.82 2.06 13.20
CA ALA A 183 2.92 1.42 11.90
C ALA A 183 2.31 0.01 11.90
N CYS A 184 2.55 -0.80 12.94
CA CYS A 184 1.92 -2.11 13.07
C CYS A 184 0.39 -2.01 13.16
N ALA A 185 -0.15 -1.08 13.96
CA ALA A 185 -1.59 -0.89 14.08
C ALA A 185 -2.23 -0.41 12.77
N GLU A 186 -1.57 0.49 12.04
CA GLU A 186 -2.03 0.96 10.73
C GLU A 186 -2.01 -0.15 9.68
N ILE A 187 -0.94 -0.95 9.64
CA ILE A 187 -0.83 -2.11 8.76
C ILE A 187 -1.93 -3.14 9.09
N GLU A 188 -2.17 -3.43 10.36
CA GLU A 188 -3.22 -4.36 10.80
C GLU A 188 -4.62 -3.83 10.43
N SER A 189 -4.88 -2.54 10.62
CA SER A 189 -6.12 -1.88 10.20
C SER A 189 -6.33 -1.99 8.69
N ALA A 190 -5.31 -1.68 7.89
CA ALA A 190 -5.37 -1.80 6.43
C ALA A 190 -5.60 -3.25 5.99
N ARG A 191 -4.92 -4.21 6.63
CA ARG A 191 -5.14 -5.65 6.39
C ARG A 191 -6.58 -6.08 6.70
N ALA A 192 -7.17 -5.58 7.79
CA ALA A 192 -8.56 -5.87 8.14
C ALA A 192 -9.55 -5.29 7.12
N VAL A 193 -9.27 -4.10 6.57
CA VAL A 193 -10.07 -3.53 5.48
C VAL A 193 -9.97 -4.38 4.21
N VAL A 194 -8.75 -4.74 3.80
CA VAL A 194 -8.51 -5.61 2.63
C VAL A 194 -9.20 -6.96 2.79
N GLN A 195 -9.13 -7.56 3.98
CA GLN A 195 -9.80 -8.82 4.27
C GLN A 195 -11.33 -8.70 4.10
N ARG A 196 -11.95 -7.66 4.68
CA ARG A 196 -13.40 -7.42 4.53
C ARG A 196 -13.81 -7.21 3.08
N ILE A 197 -13.01 -6.48 2.30
CA ILE A 197 -13.27 -6.28 0.87
C ILE A 197 -13.15 -7.61 0.13
N GLY A 198 -12.12 -8.41 0.43
CA GLY A 198 -11.96 -9.76 -0.15
C GLY A 198 -13.16 -10.67 0.14
N GLU A 199 -13.60 -10.73 1.40
CA GLU A 199 -14.78 -11.52 1.80
C GLU A 199 -16.06 -11.04 1.08
N ALA A 200 -16.28 -9.73 1.00
CA ALA A 200 -17.44 -9.16 0.30
C ALA A 200 -17.42 -9.45 -1.22
N LEU A 201 -16.24 -9.42 -1.84
CA LEU A 201 -16.09 -9.77 -3.27
C LEU A 201 -16.36 -11.26 -3.50
N GLU A 202 -15.82 -12.15 -2.66
CA GLU A 202 -16.11 -13.58 -2.78
C GLU A 202 -17.60 -13.88 -2.56
N GLU A 203 -18.26 -13.21 -1.62
CA GLU A 203 -19.70 -13.35 -1.41
C GLU A 203 -20.51 -12.86 -2.61
N GLN A 204 -20.12 -11.72 -3.19
CA GLN A 204 -20.72 -11.20 -4.42
C GLN A 204 -20.55 -12.16 -5.60
N GLU A 205 -19.38 -12.78 -5.77
CA GLU A 205 -19.14 -13.79 -6.81
C GLU A 205 -20.01 -15.03 -6.62
N ARG A 206 -20.11 -15.55 -5.38
CA ARG A 206 -20.98 -16.69 -5.06
C ARG A 206 -22.45 -16.38 -5.39
N ASN A 207 -22.94 -15.21 -4.97
CA ASN A 207 -24.32 -14.78 -5.19
C ASN A 207 -24.64 -14.54 -6.67
N GLN A 208 -23.69 -13.99 -7.45
CA GLN A 208 -23.85 -13.83 -8.90
C GLN A 208 -23.87 -15.17 -9.63
N CYS A 209 -23.03 -16.12 -9.22
CA CYS A 209 -22.99 -17.45 -9.83
C CYS A 209 -24.30 -18.20 -9.60
N SER A 210 -24.82 -18.19 -8.36
CA SER A 210 -26.09 -18.82 -8.03
C SER A 210 -27.29 -18.15 -8.73
N GLY A 211 -27.32 -16.81 -8.74
CA GLY A 211 -28.41 -16.05 -9.38
C GLY A 211 -28.50 -16.32 -10.89
N LYS A 212 -27.36 -16.26 -11.59
CA LYS A 212 -27.31 -16.56 -13.04
C LYS A 212 -27.71 -17.99 -13.35
N GLN A 213 -27.32 -18.94 -12.50
CA GLN A 213 -27.65 -20.35 -12.71
C GLN A 213 -29.16 -20.60 -12.51
N GLN A 214 -29.76 -19.97 -11.51
CA GLN A 214 -31.18 -20.06 -11.23
C GLN A 214 -32.02 -19.39 -12.34
N GLU A 215 -31.63 -18.20 -12.79
CA GLU A 215 -32.28 -17.51 -13.92
C GLU A 215 -32.23 -18.33 -15.21
N LEU A 216 -31.11 -18.99 -15.47
CA LEU A 216 -30.93 -19.80 -16.67
C LEU A 216 -31.75 -21.10 -16.62
N GLU A 217 -31.93 -21.67 -15.43
CA GLU A 217 -32.77 -22.84 -15.19
C GLU A 217 -34.25 -22.50 -15.33
N GLU A 218 -34.71 -21.38 -14.76
CA GLU A 218 -36.08 -20.86 -14.94
C GLU A 218 -36.38 -20.59 -16.43
N LEU A 219 -35.45 -19.94 -17.14
CA LEU A 219 -35.60 -19.68 -18.57
C LEU A 219 -35.69 -20.99 -19.38
N PHE A 220 -34.95 -22.02 -18.99
CA PHE A 220 -35.00 -23.32 -19.66
C PHE A 220 -36.35 -24.00 -19.47
N GLU A 221 -36.92 -23.94 -18.26
CA GLU A 221 -38.27 -24.43 -17.98
C GLU A 221 -39.34 -23.68 -18.80
N GLU A 222 -39.28 -22.36 -18.83
CA GLU A 222 -40.20 -21.53 -19.63
C GLU A 222 -40.12 -21.86 -21.12
N VAL A 223 -38.90 -21.99 -21.66
CA VAL A 223 -38.69 -22.37 -23.07
C VAL A 223 -39.24 -23.76 -23.36
N GLN A 224 -39.07 -24.72 -22.44
CA GLN A 224 -39.67 -26.04 -22.59
C GLN A 224 -41.20 -26.00 -22.56
N GLU A 225 -41.80 -25.24 -21.65
CA GLU A 225 -43.25 -25.06 -21.57
C GLU A 225 -43.80 -24.43 -22.86
N ALA A 226 -43.18 -23.35 -23.33
CA ALA A 226 -43.55 -22.68 -24.58
C ALA A 226 -43.49 -23.64 -25.78
N ARG A 227 -42.46 -24.50 -25.86
CA ARG A 227 -42.37 -25.55 -26.88
C ARG A 227 -43.51 -26.56 -26.78
N ARG A 228 -43.85 -27.01 -25.56
CA ARG A 228 -44.93 -27.96 -25.31
C ARG A 228 -46.29 -27.39 -25.71
N ILE A 229 -46.57 -26.14 -25.33
CA ILE A 229 -47.78 -25.41 -25.70
C ILE A 229 -47.88 -25.29 -27.23
N LYS A 230 -46.80 -24.86 -27.88
CA LYS A 230 -46.75 -24.74 -29.35
C LYS A 230 -47.08 -26.06 -30.05
N LEU A 231 -46.51 -27.17 -29.58
CA LEU A 231 -46.74 -28.50 -30.15
C LEU A 231 -48.20 -28.95 -30.01
N LYS A 232 -48.88 -28.61 -28.90
CA LYS A 232 -50.29 -28.97 -28.68
C LYS A 232 -51.26 -28.18 -29.56
N HIS A 233 -50.91 -26.95 -29.95
CA HIS A 233 -51.84 -26.04 -30.65
C HIS A 233 -51.66 -26.01 -32.17
N GLN A 234 -50.46 -26.30 -32.69
CA GLN A 234 -50.16 -26.12 -34.11
C GLN A 234 -50.70 -27.24 -35.04
N PRO A 235 -50.62 -28.55 -34.70
CA PRO A 235 -51.12 -29.62 -35.57
C PRO A 235 -52.64 -29.83 -35.44
N THR A 236 -53.19 -29.69 -34.23
CA THR A 236 -54.58 -30.01 -33.92
C THR A 236 -55.56 -29.14 -34.70
N LYS A 237 -55.33 -27.81 -34.71
CA LYS A 237 -56.20 -26.87 -35.42
C LYS A 237 -56.19 -27.07 -36.94
N VAL A 238 -55.06 -27.50 -37.50
CA VAL A 238 -54.96 -27.80 -38.94
C VAL A 238 -55.71 -29.08 -39.27
N VAL A 239 -55.55 -30.13 -38.46
CA VAL A 239 -56.24 -31.42 -38.65
C VAL A 239 -57.75 -31.26 -38.54
N ASP A 240 -58.24 -30.50 -37.56
CA ASP A 240 -59.68 -30.23 -37.39
C ASP A 240 -60.27 -29.52 -38.62
N MET A 241 -59.60 -28.48 -39.12
CA MET A 241 -60.00 -27.78 -40.34
C MET A 241 -59.94 -28.67 -41.59
N GLU A 242 -58.99 -29.61 -41.67
CA GLU A 242 -58.91 -30.59 -42.76
C GLU A 242 -60.07 -31.59 -42.74
N HIS A 243 -60.54 -31.98 -41.55
CA HIS A 243 -61.74 -32.82 -41.41
C HIS A 243 -63.00 -32.08 -41.86
N GLU A 244 -63.20 -30.84 -41.40
CA GLU A 244 -64.34 -30.00 -41.81
C GLU A 244 -64.35 -29.77 -43.34
N LEU A 245 -63.19 -29.47 -43.94
CA LEU A 245 -63.07 -29.32 -45.40
C LEU A 245 -63.41 -30.60 -46.17
N ARG A 246 -63.03 -31.77 -45.64
CA ARG A 246 -63.39 -33.07 -46.25
C ARG A 246 -64.90 -33.28 -46.22
N GLU A 247 -65.53 -32.96 -45.11
CA GLU A 247 -66.98 -33.11 -44.92
C GLU A 247 -67.77 -32.17 -45.84
N LEU A 248 -67.37 -30.90 -45.93
CA LEU A 248 -67.96 -29.95 -46.87
C LEU A 248 -67.81 -30.39 -48.33
N ARG A 249 -66.64 -30.93 -48.71
CA ARG A 249 -66.43 -31.48 -50.06
C ARG A 249 -67.34 -32.67 -50.35
N LEU A 250 -67.60 -33.53 -49.37
CA LEU A 250 -68.53 -34.64 -49.52
C LEU A 250 -69.96 -34.12 -49.74
N GLN A 251 -70.40 -33.19 -48.90
CA GLN A 251 -71.72 -32.57 -49.02
C GLN A 251 -71.90 -31.85 -50.37
N ILE A 252 -70.89 -31.11 -50.83
CA ILE A 252 -70.92 -30.45 -52.15
C ILE A 252 -71.08 -31.50 -53.26
N ARG A 253 -70.33 -32.62 -53.22
CA ARG A 253 -70.48 -33.68 -54.24
C ARG A 253 -71.85 -34.31 -54.23
N GLU A 254 -72.42 -34.60 -53.05
CA GLU A 254 -73.77 -35.12 -52.93
C GLU A 254 -74.80 -34.15 -53.52
N LYS A 255 -74.71 -32.87 -53.12
CA LYS A 255 -75.59 -31.81 -53.64
C LYS A 255 -75.43 -31.61 -55.14
N CYS A 256 -74.21 -31.68 -55.68
CA CYS A 256 -73.97 -31.63 -57.12
C CYS A 256 -74.60 -32.84 -57.84
N THR A 257 -74.44 -34.05 -57.31
CA THR A 257 -75.06 -35.26 -57.88
C THR A 257 -76.58 -35.14 -57.91
N ILE A 258 -77.18 -34.68 -56.80
CA ILE A 258 -78.63 -34.42 -56.71
C ILE A 258 -79.04 -33.34 -57.71
N SER A 259 -78.29 -32.24 -57.80
CA SER A 259 -78.58 -31.15 -58.75
C SER A 259 -78.52 -31.60 -60.20
N VAL A 260 -77.55 -32.44 -60.58
CA VAL A 260 -77.44 -33.00 -61.94
C VAL A 260 -78.60 -33.95 -62.23
N ASN A 261 -78.98 -34.79 -61.26
CA ASN A 261 -80.14 -35.67 -61.40
C ASN A 261 -81.44 -34.87 -61.57
N LEU A 262 -81.65 -33.83 -60.77
CA LEU A 262 -82.80 -32.93 -60.91
C LEU A 262 -82.77 -32.17 -62.24
N GLN A 263 -81.61 -31.72 -62.71
CA GLN A 263 -81.49 -31.10 -64.04
C GLN A 263 -81.84 -32.08 -65.16
N ASN A 264 -81.43 -33.35 -65.05
CA ASN A 264 -81.80 -34.40 -66.01
C ASN A 264 -83.31 -34.70 -65.95
N GLU A 265 -83.92 -34.74 -64.76
CA GLU A 265 -85.37 -34.91 -64.60
C GLU A 265 -86.14 -33.73 -65.22
N VAL A 266 -85.68 -32.50 -65.05
CA VAL A 266 -86.28 -31.29 -65.66
C VAL A 266 -86.03 -31.24 -67.18
N LEU A 267 -84.89 -31.71 -67.68
CA LEU A 267 -84.61 -31.81 -69.12
C LEU A 267 -85.41 -32.94 -69.81
N LEU A 268 -85.73 -34.01 -69.08
CA LEU A 268 -86.65 -35.07 -69.52
C LEU A 268 -88.13 -34.64 -69.40
N ALA A 269 -88.44 -33.69 -68.52
CA ALA A 269 -89.71 -32.98 -68.42
C ALA A 269 -89.64 -31.63 -69.17
N GLY A 270 -89.35 -31.68 -70.48
CA GLY A 270 -89.51 -30.52 -71.35
C GLY A 270 -90.95 -29.96 -71.29
N PRO A 271 -91.17 -28.69 -71.66
CA PRO A 271 -92.49 -28.08 -71.61
C PRO A 271 -93.41 -28.75 -72.63
N ASP A 272 -94.34 -29.58 -72.14
CA ASP A 272 -95.54 -29.92 -72.90
C ASP A 272 -96.50 -28.74 -72.80
N ASP A 273 -96.55 -27.99 -73.90
CA ASP A 273 -97.72 -27.21 -74.31
C ASP A 273 -98.97 -28.11 -74.37
N ASP A 274 -100.08 -27.54 -73.92
CA ASP A 274 -101.48 -27.80 -74.29
C ASP A 274 -102.09 -29.21 -74.09
N ALA A 275 -103.09 -29.30 -73.19
CA ALA A 275 -104.51 -29.46 -73.61
C ALA A 275 -105.50 -29.74 -72.45
N LEU A 276 -106.52 -28.87 -72.38
CA LEU A 276 -107.94 -29.10 -72.04
C LEU A 276 -108.44 -29.12 -70.58
N LEU A 277 -109.30 -28.10 -70.33
CA LEU A 277 -110.28 -27.82 -69.26
C LEU A 277 -109.77 -27.13 -67.97
#